data_AF-F4GSE8-F1
#
_entry.id   AF-F4GSE8-F1
#
_cell.length_a   1.000
_cell.length_b   1.000
_cell.length_c   1.000
_cell.angle_alpha   90.00
_cell.angle_beta   90.00
_cell.angle_gamma   90.00
#
_symmetry.space_group_name_H-M   'P 1'
#
loop_
_entity.id
_entity.type
_entity.pdbx_description
1 polymer ?
#
loop_
_entity_poly.entity_id
_entity_poly.type
_entity_poly.pdbx_seq_one_letter_code
_entity_poly.pdbx_strand_id
1 'polypeptide(L)'
;MQAVEHHIELPKNPQSGLPSGKRQHLGITLTKEIDKSSPKLYQALCSGEQMKTVDLEFYRISPKGTEEKYYTIHLEKAVIVGTRLWVPNCLHPDNRQMGHMEDVGLTYEKIVWTWEPDGIEAEDSWLAPK
;
A
#
# COMPACT_ATOMS: atom_id res chain seq x y z
N MET A 1 10.41 1.60 4.04
CA MET A 1 9.05 1.11 4.34
C MET A 1 9.21 -0.20 5.09
N GLN A 2 8.50 -0.38 6.21
CA GLN A 2 8.64 -1.56 7.08
C GLN A 2 7.53 -2.59 6.88
N ALA A 3 6.32 -2.14 6.52
CA ALA A 3 5.23 -3.04 6.17
C ALA A 3 4.33 -2.44 5.08
N VAL A 4 3.64 -3.32 4.35
CA VAL A 4 2.60 -2.97 3.39
C VAL A 4 1.44 -3.91 3.60
N GLU A 5 0.23 -3.36 3.65
CA GLU A 5 -1.01 -4.12 3.61
C GLU A 5 -1.85 -3.62 2.45
N HIS A 6 -2.31 -4.52 1.61
CA HIS A 6 -3.18 -4.22 0.49
C HIS A 6 -4.30 -5.24 0.43
N HIS A 7 -5.55 -4.78 0.49
CA HIS A 7 -6.70 -5.66 0.56
C HIS A 7 -7.72 -5.29 -0.52
N ILE A 8 -8.09 -6.29 -1.32
CA ILE A 8 -9.19 -6.24 -2.29
C ILE A 8 -10.06 -7.45 -2.03
N GLU A 9 -11.36 -7.23 -1.88
CA GLU A 9 -12.32 -8.30 -1.61
C GLU A 9 -13.44 -8.33 -2.63
N LEU A 10 -13.93 -9.53 -2.93
CA LEU A 10 -15.16 -9.73 -3.69
C LEU A 10 -16.28 -10.07 -2.70
N PRO A 11 -17.32 -9.22 -2.56
CA PRO A 11 -18.44 -9.53 -1.69
C PRO A 11 -19.10 -10.81 -2.20
N LYS A 12 -19.38 -11.73 -1.29
CA LYS A 12 -19.89 -13.07 -1.59
C LYS A 12 -21.23 -13.30 -0.90
N ASN A 13 -22.12 -14.02 -1.56
CA ASN A 13 -23.38 -14.46 -0.97
C ASN A 13 -23.07 -15.50 0.14
N PRO A 14 -23.53 -15.31 1.38
CA PRO A 14 -23.23 -16.23 2.49
C PRO A 14 -23.71 -17.67 2.28
N GLN A 15 -24.76 -17.88 1.48
CA GLN A 15 -25.37 -19.21 1.29
C GLN A 15 -24.72 -19.99 0.15
N SER A 16 -24.26 -19.32 -0.91
CA SER A 16 -23.70 -19.98 -2.10
C SER A 16 -22.19 -19.83 -2.25
N GLY A 17 -21.56 -18.87 -1.56
CA GLY A 17 -20.15 -18.52 -1.73
C GLY A 17 -19.83 -17.83 -3.06
N LEU A 18 -20.82 -17.61 -3.93
CA LEU A 18 -20.64 -16.95 -5.21
C LEU A 18 -20.52 -15.42 -5.06
N PRO A 19 -19.77 -14.74 -5.94
CA PRO A 19 -19.70 -13.29 -5.95
C PRO A 19 -21.10 -12.65 -6.06
N SER A 20 -21.41 -11.73 -5.16
CA SER A 20 -22.70 -11.02 -5.09
C SER A 20 -22.58 -9.55 -5.48
N GLY A 21 -21.38 -9.07 -5.83
CA GLY A 21 -21.14 -7.69 -6.22
C GLY A 21 -19.77 -7.49 -6.84
N LYS A 22 -19.48 -6.24 -7.17
CA LYS A 22 -18.17 -5.83 -7.70
C LYS A 22 -17.11 -5.93 -6.60
N ARG A 23 -15.87 -6.22 -7.00
CA ARG A 23 -14.71 -6.12 -6.10
C ARG A 23 -14.64 -4.76 -5.43
N GLN A 24 -14.28 -4.78 -4.16
CA GLN A 24 -14.09 -3.63 -3.30
C GLN A 24 -12.59 -3.53 -3.00
N HIS A 25 -12.00 -2.41 -3.41
CA HIS A 25 -10.67 -2.06 -2.96
C HIS A 25 -10.79 -1.44 -1.58
N LEU A 26 -9.97 -1.88 -0.62
CA LEU A 26 -9.97 -1.34 0.75
C LEU A 26 -8.80 -0.37 0.97
N GLY A 27 -8.05 -0.08 -0.09
CA GLY A 27 -6.87 0.79 -0.08
C GLY A 27 -5.59 0.04 0.28
N ILE A 28 -4.51 0.80 0.37
CA ILE A 28 -3.18 0.33 0.75
C ILE A 28 -2.75 1.05 2.02
N THR A 29 -2.25 0.32 3.00
CA THR A 29 -1.64 0.88 4.21
C THR A 29 -0.14 0.63 4.19
N LEU A 30 0.64 1.69 4.22
CA LEU A 30 2.10 1.64 4.34
C LEU A 30 2.49 1.92 5.79
N THR A 31 3.36 1.12 6.37
CA THR A 31 3.98 1.42 7.67
C THR A 31 5.43 1.82 7.46
N LYS A 32 5.82 2.97 8.01
CA LYS A 32 7.19 3.49 7.94
C LYS A 32 7.58 4.18 9.25
N GLU A 33 8.86 4.43 9.44
CA GLU A 33 9.32 5.31 10.51
C GLU A 33 9.06 6.77 10.14
N ILE A 34 8.86 7.63 11.15
CA ILE A 34 8.77 9.08 10.95
C ILE A 34 10.07 9.58 10.31
N ASP A 35 9.95 10.31 9.22
CA ASP A 35 11.08 10.89 8.51
C ASP A 35 10.73 12.25 7.88
N LYS A 36 11.62 12.77 7.03
CA LYS A 36 11.41 14.06 6.34
C LYS A 36 10.15 14.12 5.48
N SER A 37 9.59 12.98 5.06
CA SER A 37 8.37 12.92 4.26
C SER A 37 7.11 13.07 5.11
N SER A 38 7.15 12.75 6.41
CA SER A 38 5.96 12.73 7.27
C SER A 38 5.18 14.06 7.25
N PRO A 39 5.79 15.26 7.38
CA PRO A 39 5.06 16.52 7.28
C PRO A 39 4.38 16.73 5.92
N LYS A 40 4.95 16.20 4.84
CA LYS A 40 4.37 16.28 3.50
C LYS A 40 3.20 15.32 3.32
N LEU A 41 3.27 14.13 3.92
CA LEU A 41 2.17 13.17 3.94
C LEU A 41 0.98 13.73 4.74
N TYR A 42 1.23 14.37 5.90
CA TYR A 42 0.18 15.08 6.63
C TYR A 42 -0.40 16.26 5.85
N GLN A 43 0.45 17.04 5.18
CA GLN A 43 0.00 18.13 4.32
C GLN A 43 -0.95 17.63 3.22
N ALA A 44 -0.55 16.58 2.50
CA ALA A 44 -1.34 15.98 1.43
C ALA A 44 -2.67 15.40 1.95
N LEU A 45 -2.68 14.76 3.11
CA LEU A 45 -3.91 14.32 3.77
C LEU A 45 -4.83 15.49 4.10
N CYS A 46 -4.32 16.52 4.79
CA CYS A 46 -5.14 17.64 5.24
C CYS A 46 -5.65 18.53 4.10
N SER A 47 -4.96 18.56 2.96
CA SER A 47 -5.39 19.29 1.76
C SER A 47 -6.28 18.46 0.83
N GLY A 48 -6.36 17.14 1.02
CA GLY A 48 -6.96 16.22 0.05
C GLY A 48 -6.20 16.19 -1.28
N GLU A 49 -4.87 16.35 -1.24
CA GLU A 49 -4.03 16.36 -2.43
C GLU A 49 -4.10 15.02 -3.15
N GLN A 50 -4.37 15.09 -4.46
CA GLN A 50 -4.31 13.93 -5.35
C GLN A 50 -2.92 13.84 -5.98
N MET A 51 -2.19 12.80 -5.60
CA MET A 51 -0.90 12.44 -6.19
C MET A 51 -1.12 11.80 -7.55
N LYS A 52 -0.40 12.27 -8.57
CA LYS A 52 -0.52 11.75 -9.94
C LYS A 52 -0.18 10.27 -10.00
N THR A 53 0.94 9.89 -9.40
CA THR A 53 1.44 8.53 -9.35
C THR A 53 2.01 8.23 -7.97
N VAL A 54 1.88 6.98 -7.53
CA VAL A 54 2.59 6.42 -6.37
C VAL A 54 3.12 5.06 -6.76
N ASP A 55 4.44 4.89 -6.69
CA ASP A 55 5.14 3.66 -7.04
C ASP A 55 5.63 2.95 -5.77
N LEU A 56 5.21 1.70 -5.60
CA LEU A 56 5.70 0.80 -4.55
C LEU A 56 6.59 -0.24 -5.20
N GLU A 57 7.89 -0.11 -4.98
CA GLU A 57 8.90 -1.01 -5.53
C GLU A 57 9.35 -2.02 -4.48
N PHE A 58 9.27 -3.31 -4.82
CA PHE A 58 9.62 -4.41 -3.94
C PHE A 58 10.94 -5.02 -4.39
N TYR A 59 11.85 -5.14 -3.44
CA TYR A 59 13.20 -5.65 -3.65
C TYR A 59 13.40 -6.96 -2.92
N ARG A 60 14.22 -7.83 -3.50
CA ARG A 60 14.69 -9.08 -2.87
C ARG A 60 16.16 -9.31 -3.21
N ILE A 61 16.81 -10.16 -2.44
CA ILE A 61 18.14 -10.65 -2.76
C ILE A 61 18.00 -11.78 -3.78
N SER A 62 18.58 -11.60 -4.97
CA SER A 62 18.63 -12.61 -6.02
C SER A 62 19.50 -13.81 -5.61
N PRO A 63 19.40 -14.96 -6.29
CA PRO A 63 20.32 -16.08 -6.08
C PRO A 63 21.80 -15.73 -6.31
N LYS A 64 22.09 -14.61 -6.99
CA LYS A 64 23.45 -14.09 -7.21
C LYS A 64 23.95 -13.20 -6.07
N GLY A 65 23.14 -12.99 -5.03
CA GLY A 65 23.47 -12.12 -3.89
C GLY A 65 23.32 -10.63 -4.17
N THR A 66 22.69 -10.25 -5.29
CA THR A 66 22.44 -8.85 -5.63
C THR A 66 21.00 -8.48 -5.31
N GLU A 67 20.78 -7.25 -4.85
CA GLU A 67 19.43 -6.71 -4.71
C GLU A 67 18.81 -6.50 -6.10
N GLU A 68 17.59 -7.01 -6.29
CA GLU A 68 16.82 -6.86 -7.53
C GLU A 68 15.39 -6.43 -7.22
N LYS A 69 14.86 -5.51 -8.04
CA LYS A 69 13.44 -5.19 -8.05
C LYS A 69 12.70 -6.33 -8.73
N TYR A 70 11.73 -6.92 -8.04
CA TYR A 70 11.01 -8.10 -8.56
C TYR A 70 9.50 -7.87 -8.71
N TYR A 71 8.96 -6.84 -8.07
CA TYR A 71 7.54 -6.55 -8.10
C TYR A 71 7.31 -5.04 -7.93
N THR A 72 6.32 -4.52 -8.65
CA THR A 72 5.94 -3.10 -8.58
C THR A 72 4.42 -3.00 -8.47
N ILE A 73 3.96 -2.12 -7.58
CA ILE A 73 2.58 -1.64 -7.58
C ILE A 73 2.59 -0.17 -7.98
N HIS A 74 1.99 0.13 -9.12
CA HIS A 74 1.81 1.49 -9.62
C HIS A 74 0.38 1.95 -9.35
N LEU A 75 0.22 3.07 -8.66
CA LEU A 75 -1.08 3.69 -8.37
C LEU A 75 -1.20 4.99 -9.16
N GLU A 76 -2.32 5.19 -9.84
CA GLU A 76 -2.63 6.46 -10.47
C GLU A 76 -3.70 7.21 -9.67
N LYS A 77 -3.53 8.54 -9.59
CA LYS A 77 -4.46 9.46 -8.90
C LYS A 77 -4.72 9.05 -7.45
N ALA A 78 -3.65 8.71 -6.74
CA ALA A 78 -3.72 8.28 -5.35
C ALA A 78 -4.01 9.46 -4.40
N VAL A 79 -4.74 9.19 -3.32
CA VAL A 79 -5.06 10.16 -2.27
C VAL A 79 -4.75 9.52 -0.93
N ILE A 80 -4.13 10.27 -0.02
CA ILE A 80 -3.97 9.82 1.36
C ILE A 80 -5.31 10.00 2.08
N VAL A 81 -5.85 8.91 2.60
CA VAL A 81 -7.17 8.88 3.28
C VAL A 81 -7.06 8.79 4.80
N GLY A 82 -5.87 8.49 5.31
CA GLY A 82 -5.63 8.46 6.75
C GLY A 82 -4.15 8.32 7.07
N THR A 83 -3.77 8.85 8.22
CA THR A 83 -2.46 8.63 8.81
C THR A 83 -2.61 8.31 10.29
N ARG A 84 -1.72 7.46 10.81
CA ARG A 84 -1.69 7.09 12.23
C ARG A 84 -0.26 7.13 12.71
N LEU A 85 0.09 8.09 13.56
CA LEU A 85 1.36 8.08 14.29
C LEU A 85 1.23 7.20 15.52
N TRP A 86 2.21 6.33 15.74
CA TRP A 86 2.27 5.51 16.95
C TRP A 86 3.72 5.24 17.37
N VAL A 87 3.95 5.26 18.67
CA VAL A 87 5.21 4.83 19.27
C VAL A 87 4.92 3.58 20.07
N PRO A 88 5.55 2.43 19.76
CA PRO A 88 5.41 1.23 20.55
C PRO A 88 5.74 1.52 22.03
N ASN A 89 5.06 0.85 22.96
CA ASN A 89 5.39 1.03 24.38
C ASN A 89 6.81 0.47 24.67
N CYS A 90 7.74 1.36 24.97
CA CYS A 90 9.16 1.07 25.20
C CYS A 90 9.44 0.21 26.43
N LEU A 91 8.46 0.01 27.31
CA LEU A 91 8.58 -0.88 28.47
C LEU A 91 8.50 -2.37 28.08
N HIS A 92 7.93 -2.70 26.93
CA HIS A 92 7.90 -4.07 26.43
C HIS A 92 9.23 -4.42 25.73
N PRO A 93 9.95 -5.46 26.16
CA PRO A 93 11.23 -5.85 25.56
C PRO A 93 11.16 -6.14 24.06
N ASP A 94 10.03 -6.66 23.59
CA ASP A 94 9.82 -7.04 22.19
C ASP A 94 9.78 -5.82 21.25
N ASN A 95 9.50 -4.64 21.78
CA ASN A 95 9.39 -3.41 20.99
C ASN A 95 10.74 -2.69 20.78
N ARG A 96 11.85 -3.20 21.34
CA ARG A 96 13.15 -2.50 21.35
C ARG A 96 13.73 -2.21 19.96
N GLN A 97 13.36 -3.00 18.96
CA GLN A 97 13.84 -2.82 17.59
C GLN A 97 12.99 -1.85 16.77
N MET A 98 11.84 -1.43 17.31
CA MET A 98 10.89 -0.58 16.61
C MET A 98 11.19 0.90 16.87
N GLY A 99 11.18 1.71 15.82
CA GLY A 99 11.32 3.16 15.91
C GLY A 99 10.01 3.87 16.24
N HIS A 100 9.97 5.17 15.97
CA HIS A 100 8.73 5.94 15.96
C HIS A 100 8.03 5.71 14.62
N MET A 101 6.83 5.15 14.66
CA MET A 101 6.17 4.61 13.47
C MET A 101 5.01 5.50 13.02
N GLU A 102 4.70 5.42 11.74
CA GLU A 102 3.48 5.95 11.17
C GLU A 102 2.90 4.99 10.13
N ASP A 103 1.58 4.86 10.15
CA ASP A 103 0.81 4.19 9.09
C ASP A 103 0.20 5.24 8.18
N VAL A 104 0.23 5.00 6.87
CA VAL A 104 -0.28 5.91 5.84
C VAL A 104 -1.20 5.12 4.91
N GLY A 105 -2.48 5.45 4.96
CA GLY A 105 -3.53 4.84 4.14
C GLY A 105 -3.73 5.60 2.83
N LEU A 106 -3.76 4.86 1.72
CA LEU A 106 -3.89 5.35 0.36
C LEU A 106 -5.10 4.72 -0.32
N THR A 107 -5.89 5.53 -1.01
CA THR A 107 -6.81 5.08 -2.06
C THR A 107 -6.35 5.61 -3.40
N TYR A 108 -6.89 5.07 -4.49
CA TYR A 108 -6.40 5.32 -5.84
C TYR A 108 -7.51 5.10 -6.87
N GLU A 109 -7.35 5.68 -8.07
CA GLU A 109 -8.30 5.49 -9.16
C GLU A 109 -7.96 4.25 -10.00
N LYS A 110 -6.67 4.02 -10.24
CA LYS A 110 -6.17 2.88 -11.02
C LYS A 110 -4.96 2.29 -10.32
N ILE A 111 -4.81 0.98 -10.46
CA ILE A 111 -3.68 0.21 -9.96
C ILE A 111 -3.17 -0.71 -11.06
N VAL A 112 -1.85 -0.84 -11.14
CA VAL A 112 -1.15 -1.82 -11.97
C VAL A 112 -0.20 -2.61 -11.07
N TRP A 113 -0.24 -3.93 -11.19
CA TRP A 113 0.70 -4.84 -10.56
C TRP A 113 1.60 -5.43 -11.63
N THR A 114 2.91 -5.31 -11.43
CA THR A 114 3.91 -5.79 -12.39
C THR A 114 4.85 -6.76 -11.69
N TRP A 115 4.95 -7.98 -12.23
CA TRP A 115 6.04 -8.91 -11.92
C TRP A 115 7.21 -8.63 -12.88
N GLU A 116 8.23 -7.96 -12.35
CA GLU A 116 9.32 -7.37 -13.12
C GLU A 116 10.16 -8.38 -13.93
N PRO A 117 10.51 -9.59 -13.40
CA PRO A 117 11.38 -10.51 -14.14
C PRO A 117 10.85 -10.94 -15.51
N ASP A 118 9.53 -11.12 -15.62
CA ASP A 118 8.87 -11.62 -16.83
C ASP A 118 7.97 -10.57 -17.51
N GLY A 119 7.87 -9.36 -16.92
CA GLY A 119 6.99 -8.30 -17.41
C GLY A 119 5.50 -8.65 -17.37
N ILE A 120 5.08 -9.52 -16.44
CA ILE A 120 3.68 -9.93 -16.32
C ILE A 120 2.92 -8.83 -15.59
N GLU A 121 1.90 -8.29 -16.23
CA GLU A 121 1.13 -7.17 -15.70
C GLU A 121 -0.36 -7.49 -15.57
N ALA A 122 -0.96 -6.94 -14.53
CA ALA A 122 -2.40 -6.86 -14.36
C ALA A 122 -2.78 -5.44 -13.91
N GLU A 123 -3.98 -4.99 -14.27
CA GLU A 123 -4.48 -3.67 -13.88
C GLU A 123 -5.96 -3.72 -13.53
N ASP A 124 -6.37 -2.84 -12.62
CA ASP A 124 -7.78 -2.59 -12.31
C ASP A 124 -8.00 -1.09 -12.04
N SER A 125 -9.24 -0.62 -12.21
CA SER A 125 -9.62 0.76 -11.90
C SER A 125 -10.82 0.80 -10.95
N TRP A 126 -10.68 1.51 -9.83
CA TRP A 126 -11.75 1.71 -8.87
C TRP A 126 -13.05 2.21 -9.53
N LEU A 127 -12.94 3.11 -10.51
CA LEU A 127 -14.07 3.68 -11.25
C LEU A 127 -14.60 2.78 -12.38
N ALA A 128 -13.72 1.97 -12.99
CA ALA A 128 -14.06 1.13 -14.14
C ALA A 128 -13.71 -0.34 -13.88
N PRO A 129 -14.58 -1.09 -13.15
CA PRO A 129 -14.48 -2.54 -13.03
C PRO A 129 -14.51 -3.22 -14.39
N LYS A 130 -13.49 -4.04 -14.68
CA LYS A 130 -13.55 -5.06 -15.72
C LYS A 130 -14.45 -6.22 -15.29
#